data_AF-A0A2M7N5J8-F1
#
_entry.id   AF-A0A2M7N5J8-F1
#
_cell.length_a   1.000
_cell.length_b   1.000
_cell.length_c   1.000
_cell.angle_alpha   90.00
_cell.angle_beta   90.00
_cell.angle_gamma   90.00
#
_symmetry.space_group_name_H-M   'P 1'
#
loop_
_entity.id
_entity.type
_entity.pdbx_description
1 polymer ?
#
loop_
_entity_poly.entity_id
_entity_poly.type
_entity_poly.pdbx_seq_one_letter_code
_entity_poly.pdbx_strand_id
1 'polypeptide(L)'
;LWDNGETSQFVNNLTAGSHSVTITDANNCQSITSFNITQPSQLIITPLQTNILCFGESNGTATANPTGGTPTYTYLWNPSAQTTQTATGLSIGNYTVTVTDAKGCSITQTYIITQPQFLASGILSFTNVICNNGNTGEATILPTGGTPNYTYLWSNSQSSATATNLSAGIYYVTIRDANNCFTTSSVTITEPTAILGTITSITNPTCYGGSDGSIISSVSGGTPSYAYLWNSNPQQTTANATNLHSGNYSLTITDANNCTRTIDTTLVSPLPIIVTSSQGIDANNMGFIDITVNNGVSPLSYSWSNFALTQDINNINSGIYIVTITDADSCFVTDTFNIDIPFLPLEIPNAITPNNDNINDDFEIKNIDQYTKVSLEIFNRWGDRIFLFSGNGALYADRTYRWNGRYKGKDLPMGGYVFILKINGVDPINGVVSIVR
;
A
#
# COMPACT_ATOMS: atom_id res chain seq x y z
N LEU A 1 -44.65 -109.96 26.27
CA LEU A 1 -43.99 -109.02 27.19
C LEU A 1 -43.04 -108.16 26.38
N TRP A 2 -43.35 -106.89 26.25
CA TRP A 2 -42.45 -105.88 25.69
C TRP A 2 -41.31 -105.62 26.67
N ASP A 3 -40.15 -105.20 26.17
CA ASP A 3 -38.99 -104.83 26.99
C ASP A 3 -39.22 -103.65 27.95
N ASN A 4 -40.23 -102.82 27.67
CA ASN A 4 -40.73 -101.80 28.58
C ASN A 4 -41.70 -102.35 29.65
N GLY A 5 -41.96 -103.65 29.68
CA GLY A 5 -42.82 -104.32 30.67
C GLY A 5 -44.30 -104.42 30.28
N GLU A 6 -44.73 -103.87 29.15
CA GLU A 6 -46.13 -103.98 28.70
C GLU A 6 -46.48 -105.39 28.21
N THR A 7 -47.75 -105.80 28.36
CA THR A 7 -48.24 -107.14 27.97
C THR A 7 -49.36 -107.11 26.94
N SER A 8 -49.71 -105.93 26.41
CA SER A 8 -50.71 -105.75 25.37
C SER A 8 -50.22 -106.25 24.00
N GLN A 9 -51.17 -106.56 23.11
CA GLN A 9 -50.86 -106.92 21.71
C GLN A 9 -50.24 -105.74 20.93
N PHE A 10 -50.58 -104.51 21.32
CA PHE A 10 -50.05 -103.27 20.73
C PHE A 10 -49.34 -102.48 21.81
N VAL A 11 -48.12 -102.04 21.53
CA VAL A 11 -47.39 -101.04 22.33
C VAL A 11 -47.36 -99.75 21.55
N ASN A 12 -47.59 -98.63 22.24
CA ASN A 12 -47.59 -97.31 21.64
C ASN A 12 -46.58 -96.42 22.37
N ASN A 13 -46.18 -95.32 21.74
CA ASN A 13 -45.26 -94.33 22.33
C ASN A 13 -43.86 -94.88 22.67
N LEU A 14 -43.38 -95.88 21.92
CA LEU A 14 -41.99 -96.32 22.02
C LEU A 14 -41.04 -95.19 21.58
N THR A 15 -39.96 -94.99 22.32
CA THR A 15 -38.90 -94.02 21.99
C THR A 15 -38.02 -94.55 20.86
N ALA A 16 -37.18 -93.69 20.26
CA ALA A 16 -36.15 -94.17 19.34
C ALA A 16 -35.13 -95.05 20.08
N GLY A 17 -34.67 -96.12 19.43
CA GLY A 17 -33.80 -97.12 20.03
C GLY A 17 -34.17 -98.54 19.62
N SER A 18 -33.44 -99.50 20.17
CA SER A 18 -33.73 -100.93 19.99
C SER A 18 -34.82 -101.34 20.95
N HIS A 19 -35.88 -101.95 20.42
CA HIS A 19 -36.98 -102.51 21.20
C HIS A 19 -37.10 -104.02 20.93
N SER A 20 -37.59 -104.76 21.91
CA SER A 20 -37.84 -106.20 21.78
C SER A 20 -39.15 -106.64 22.42
N VAL A 21 -39.76 -107.69 21.84
CA VAL A 21 -40.95 -108.33 22.38
C VAL A 21 -40.69 -109.82 22.56
N THR A 22 -41.02 -110.32 23.75
CA THR A 22 -40.99 -111.75 24.08
C THR A 22 -42.42 -112.30 24.02
N ILE A 23 -42.65 -113.28 23.15
CA ILE A 23 -43.90 -114.01 23.02
C ILE A 23 -43.71 -115.37 23.70
N THR A 24 -44.55 -115.68 24.70
CA THR A 24 -44.50 -116.94 25.44
C THR A 24 -45.79 -117.71 25.18
N ASP A 25 -45.70 -118.97 24.74
CA ASP A 25 -46.87 -119.84 24.59
C ASP A 25 -47.34 -120.43 25.94
N ALA A 26 -48.46 -121.17 25.92
CA ALA A 26 -49.02 -121.80 27.13
C ALA A 26 -48.13 -122.91 27.73
N ASN A 27 -47.14 -123.40 26.99
CA ASN A 27 -46.16 -124.40 27.41
C ASN A 27 -44.82 -123.77 27.85
N ASN A 28 -44.77 -122.45 28.00
CA ASN A 28 -43.59 -121.64 28.33
C ASN A 28 -42.50 -121.58 27.25
N CYS A 29 -42.79 -121.90 25.98
CA CYS A 29 -41.84 -121.67 24.88
C CYS A 29 -41.80 -120.18 24.54
N GLN A 30 -40.60 -119.59 24.45
CA GLN A 30 -40.41 -118.17 24.17
C GLN A 30 -39.83 -117.92 22.77
N SER A 31 -40.32 -116.87 22.11
CA SER A 31 -39.72 -116.29 20.91
C SER A 31 -39.49 -114.80 21.13
N ILE A 32 -38.31 -114.30 20.76
CA ILE A 32 -37.93 -112.89 20.93
C ILE A 32 -37.69 -112.29 19.55
N THR A 33 -38.35 -111.16 19.29
CA THR A 33 -38.12 -110.35 18.07
C THR A 33 -37.67 -108.96 18.48
N SER A 34 -36.58 -108.48 17.90
CA SER A 34 -36.07 -107.13 18.08
C SER A 34 -36.23 -106.28 16.83
N PHE A 35 -36.47 -104.99 17.00
CA PHE A 35 -36.51 -104.00 15.92
C PHE A 35 -35.94 -102.67 16.40
N ASN A 36 -35.46 -101.85 15.47
CA ASN A 36 -34.94 -100.52 15.77
C ASN A 36 -35.91 -99.45 15.30
N ILE A 37 -36.25 -98.53 16.21
CA ILE A 37 -36.95 -97.29 15.88
C ILE A 37 -35.90 -96.21 15.67
N THR A 38 -35.80 -95.66 14.46
CA THR A 38 -34.92 -94.52 14.15
C THR A 38 -35.66 -93.20 14.40
N GLN A 39 -34.94 -92.17 14.83
CA GLN A 39 -35.43 -90.78 14.82
C GLN A 39 -34.63 -89.91 13.85
N PRO A 40 -35.21 -88.81 13.36
CA PRO A 40 -34.45 -87.80 12.62
C PRO A 40 -33.26 -87.28 13.42
N SER A 41 -32.25 -86.74 12.74
CA SER A 41 -31.15 -86.03 13.41
C SER A 41 -31.68 -84.84 14.21
N GLN A 42 -30.94 -84.40 15.21
CA GLN A 42 -31.35 -83.27 16.03
C GLN A 42 -31.49 -82.00 15.17
N LEU A 43 -32.61 -81.30 15.33
CA LEU A 43 -32.82 -79.98 14.73
C LEU A 43 -31.88 -78.97 15.40
N ILE A 44 -31.03 -78.30 14.61
CA ILE A 44 -30.10 -77.25 15.05
C ILE A 44 -30.16 -76.06 14.09
N ILE A 45 -29.85 -74.84 14.56
CA ILE A 45 -29.77 -73.63 13.72
C ILE A 45 -28.32 -73.16 13.64
N THR A 46 -27.81 -72.93 12.42
CA THR A 46 -26.59 -72.17 12.20
C THR A 46 -26.94 -70.70 11.99
N PRO A 47 -26.65 -69.80 12.95
CA PRO A 47 -27.04 -68.39 12.86
C PRO A 47 -26.14 -67.62 11.89
N LEU A 48 -26.75 -66.71 11.10
CA LEU A 48 -26.05 -65.70 10.31
C LEU A 48 -26.78 -64.36 10.48
N GLN A 49 -26.06 -63.25 10.65
CA GLN A 49 -26.68 -61.92 10.77
C GLN A 49 -25.83 -60.80 10.18
N THR A 50 -26.49 -59.69 9.85
CA THR A 50 -25.85 -58.41 9.52
C THR A 50 -26.37 -57.34 10.48
N ASN A 51 -25.46 -56.57 11.06
CA ASN A 51 -25.80 -55.43 11.91
C ASN A 51 -26.20 -54.21 11.07
N ILE A 52 -26.77 -53.20 11.74
CA ILE A 52 -27.15 -51.94 11.12
C ILE A 52 -25.90 -51.12 10.79
N LEU A 53 -25.87 -50.53 9.60
CA LEU A 53 -24.71 -49.77 9.12
C LEU A 53 -24.68 -48.32 9.61
N CYS A 54 -25.84 -47.66 9.72
CA CYS A 54 -25.98 -46.28 10.17
C CYS A 54 -26.91 -46.16 11.38
N PHE A 55 -26.54 -45.31 12.33
CA PHE A 55 -27.35 -45.08 13.53
C PHE A 55 -28.82 -44.76 13.18
N GLY A 56 -29.77 -45.52 13.76
CA GLY A 56 -31.20 -45.28 13.59
C GLY A 56 -31.83 -45.90 12.34
N GLU A 57 -31.05 -46.56 11.48
CA GLU A 57 -31.60 -47.34 10.37
C GLU A 57 -32.15 -48.69 10.84
N SER A 58 -32.93 -49.33 9.96
CA SER A 58 -33.53 -50.64 10.18
C SER A 58 -33.20 -51.57 9.03
N ASN A 59 -31.92 -51.72 8.71
CA ASN A 59 -31.43 -52.59 7.61
C ASN A 59 -30.68 -53.84 8.09
N GLY A 60 -30.75 -54.15 9.39
CA GLY A 60 -30.23 -55.39 9.93
C GLY A 60 -30.94 -56.62 9.34
N THR A 61 -30.23 -57.74 9.29
CA THR A 61 -30.80 -59.03 8.86
C THR A 61 -30.37 -60.16 9.79
N ALA A 62 -31.21 -61.18 9.89
CA ALA A 62 -30.90 -62.41 10.60
C ALA A 62 -31.45 -63.60 9.81
N THR A 63 -30.62 -64.62 9.58
CA THR A 63 -30.97 -65.83 8.82
C THR A 63 -30.79 -67.05 9.70
N ALA A 64 -31.85 -67.84 9.83
CA ALA A 64 -31.82 -69.13 10.50
C ALA A 64 -31.57 -70.24 9.49
N ASN A 65 -30.45 -70.96 9.60
CA ASN A 65 -30.17 -72.10 8.72
C ASN A 65 -30.38 -73.42 9.48
N PRO A 66 -31.60 -73.99 9.48
CA PRO A 66 -31.86 -75.23 10.18
C PRO A 66 -31.21 -76.42 9.48
N THR A 67 -30.66 -77.34 10.28
CA THR A 67 -30.23 -78.67 9.84
C THR A 67 -30.75 -79.73 10.80
N GLY A 68 -30.99 -80.95 10.30
CA GLY A 68 -31.66 -82.02 11.04
C GLY A 68 -33.17 -81.83 11.21
N GLY A 69 -33.81 -82.63 12.05
CA GLY A 69 -35.28 -82.71 12.13
C GLY A 69 -35.91 -83.30 10.87
N THR A 70 -37.21 -83.07 10.71
CA THR A 70 -37.98 -83.52 9.54
C THR A 70 -38.33 -82.33 8.64
N PRO A 71 -37.74 -82.20 7.43
CA PRO A 71 -38.14 -81.17 6.46
C PRO A 71 -39.63 -81.26 6.08
N THR A 72 -40.36 -80.18 5.78
CA THR A 72 -40.02 -78.74 5.66
C THR A 72 -40.02 -77.99 7.01
N TYR A 73 -39.48 -76.76 7.03
CA TYR A 73 -39.40 -75.92 8.24
C TYR A 73 -40.30 -74.68 8.14
N THR A 74 -40.84 -74.25 9.28
CA THR A 74 -41.57 -72.99 9.46
C THR A 74 -40.80 -72.08 10.41
N TYR A 75 -40.95 -70.76 10.24
CA TYR A 75 -40.24 -69.75 11.00
C TYR A 75 -41.24 -68.80 11.64
N LEU A 76 -40.96 -68.35 12.85
CA LEU A 76 -41.66 -67.25 13.50
C LEU A 76 -40.66 -66.39 14.26
N TRP A 77 -40.51 -65.15 13.80
CA TRP A 77 -39.61 -64.19 14.42
C TRP A 77 -40.36 -63.33 15.44
N ASN A 78 -39.78 -63.14 16.62
CA ASN A 78 -40.27 -62.23 17.65
C ASN A 78 -39.18 -61.15 17.92
N PRO A 79 -39.51 -59.86 17.96
CA PRO A 79 -40.85 -59.24 17.84
C PRO A 79 -41.33 -58.94 16.41
N SER A 80 -40.56 -59.24 15.36
CA SER A 80 -40.88 -58.78 14.00
C SER A 80 -42.08 -59.48 13.33
N ALA A 81 -42.56 -60.59 13.89
CA ALA A 81 -43.63 -61.45 13.36
C ALA A 81 -43.40 -61.97 11.92
N GLN A 82 -42.16 -61.90 11.42
CA GLN A 82 -41.80 -62.43 10.10
C GLN A 82 -41.81 -63.96 10.12
N THR A 83 -42.09 -64.58 8.96
CA THR A 83 -42.27 -66.04 8.83
C THR A 83 -41.34 -66.69 7.80
N THR A 84 -40.35 -65.94 7.31
CA THR A 84 -39.34 -66.39 6.36
C THR A 84 -38.07 -66.86 7.07
N GLN A 85 -37.23 -67.61 6.34
CA GLN A 85 -35.93 -68.08 6.83
C GLN A 85 -35.01 -66.92 7.26
N THR A 86 -35.02 -65.85 6.47
CA THR A 86 -34.31 -64.60 6.75
C THR A 86 -35.32 -63.56 7.19
N ALA A 87 -35.10 -62.96 8.36
CA ALA A 87 -35.76 -61.73 8.76
C ALA A 87 -34.93 -60.52 8.29
N THR A 88 -35.61 -59.56 7.66
CA THR A 88 -35.00 -58.34 7.11
C THR A 88 -35.65 -57.10 7.71
N GLY A 89 -35.00 -55.94 7.58
CA GLY A 89 -35.61 -54.69 8.04
C GLY A 89 -35.51 -54.52 9.56
N LEU A 90 -34.50 -55.12 10.20
CA LEU A 90 -34.39 -55.17 11.66
C LEU A 90 -33.71 -53.91 12.20
N SER A 91 -34.32 -53.29 13.21
CA SER A 91 -33.75 -52.21 14.03
C SER A 91 -32.85 -52.77 15.14
N ILE A 92 -32.17 -51.91 15.90
CA ILE A 92 -31.36 -52.34 17.05
C ILE A 92 -32.24 -53.09 18.06
N GLY A 93 -31.79 -54.26 18.51
CA GLY A 93 -32.52 -55.06 19.49
C GLY A 93 -32.26 -56.55 19.39
N ASN A 94 -32.98 -57.30 20.21
CA ASN A 94 -32.89 -58.75 20.30
C ASN A 94 -34.06 -59.39 19.53
N TYR A 95 -33.74 -60.30 18.62
CA TYR A 95 -34.71 -61.04 17.83
C TYR A 95 -34.56 -62.52 18.13
N THR A 96 -35.68 -63.20 18.33
CA THR A 96 -35.68 -64.66 18.52
C THR A 96 -36.50 -65.28 17.42
N VAL A 97 -35.92 -66.26 16.71
CA VAL A 97 -36.65 -67.10 15.75
C VAL A 97 -37.02 -68.41 16.43
N THR A 98 -38.26 -68.82 16.26
CA THR A 98 -38.69 -70.21 16.50
C THR A 98 -38.74 -70.92 15.16
N VAL A 99 -37.97 -72.00 15.03
CA VAL A 99 -37.99 -72.87 13.85
C VAL A 99 -38.68 -74.18 14.22
N THR A 100 -39.72 -74.54 13.48
CA THR A 100 -40.50 -75.76 13.71
C THR A 100 -40.44 -76.65 12.47
N ASP A 101 -40.09 -77.92 12.66
CA ASP A 101 -40.04 -78.92 11.60
C ASP A 101 -41.44 -79.48 11.26
N ALA A 102 -41.54 -80.33 10.23
CA ALA A 102 -42.82 -80.87 9.75
C ALA A 102 -43.51 -81.83 10.74
N LYS A 103 -42.82 -82.25 11.82
CA LYS A 103 -43.37 -83.10 12.89
C LYS A 103 -43.66 -82.32 14.17
N GLY A 104 -43.49 -81.00 14.16
CA GLY A 104 -43.81 -80.14 15.29
C GLY A 104 -42.68 -79.99 16.31
N CYS A 105 -41.48 -80.48 16.01
CA CYS A 105 -40.31 -80.23 16.86
C CYS A 105 -39.82 -78.80 16.63
N SER A 106 -39.70 -78.02 17.72
CA SER A 106 -39.30 -76.61 17.65
C SER A 106 -38.00 -76.35 18.42
N ILE A 107 -37.16 -75.47 17.86
CA ILE A 107 -36.01 -74.87 18.56
C ILE A 107 -36.04 -73.35 18.38
N THR A 108 -35.37 -72.64 19.29
CA THR A 108 -35.25 -71.18 19.22
C THR A 108 -33.80 -70.75 19.07
N GLN A 109 -33.58 -69.63 18.40
CA GLN A 109 -32.27 -68.98 18.29
C GLN A 109 -32.43 -67.46 18.46
N THR A 110 -31.60 -66.85 19.31
CA THR A 110 -31.57 -65.40 19.51
C THR A 110 -30.45 -64.75 18.70
N TYR A 111 -30.74 -63.58 18.14
CA TYR A 111 -29.86 -62.70 17.39
C TYR A 111 -29.86 -61.32 18.04
N ILE A 112 -28.70 -60.70 18.17
CA ILE A 112 -28.56 -59.34 18.73
C ILE A 112 -28.14 -58.43 17.59
N ILE A 113 -29.07 -57.62 17.10
CA ILE A 113 -28.79 -56.62 16.07
C ILE A 113 -28.27 -55.37 16.77
N THR A 114 -27.05 -54.97 16.42
CA THR A 114 -26.39 -53.76 16.94
C THR A 114 -26.33 -52.67 15.87
N GLN A 115 -26.02 -51.44 16.27
CA GLN A 115 -25.81 -50.28 15.38
C GLN A 115 -24.62 -49.46 15.89
N PRO A 116 -23.95 -48.65 15.03
CA PRO A 116 -22.87 -47.77 15.47
C PRO A 116 -23.39 -46.61 16.34
N GLN A 117 -22.48 -45.90 17.00
CA GLN A 117 -22.81 -44.63 17.67
C GLN A 117 -23.26 -43.58 16.64
N PHE A 118 -24.10 -42.63 17.05
CA PHE A 118 -24.48 -41.49 16.21
C PHE A 118 -23.25 -40.71 15.70
N LEU A 119 -23.18 -40.47 14.39
CA LEU A 119 -22.11 -39.68 13.77
C LEU A 119 -22.36 -38.18 14.04
N ALA A 120 -21.60 -37.63 14.97
CA ALA A 120 -21.59 -36.21 15.28
C ALA A 120 -20.34 -35.54 14.68
N SER A 121 -20.44 -34.23 14.49
CA SER A 121 -19.36 -33.39 13.97
C SER A 121 -19.34 -32.05 14.70
N GLY A 122 -18.15 -31.54 15.00
CA GLY A 122 -17.95 -30.21 15.56
C GLY A 122 -16.70 -29.54 15.00
N ILE A 123 -16.66 -28.21 15.07
CA ILE A 123 -15.47 -27.42 14.77
C ILE A 123 -14.47 -27.62 15.92
N LEU A 124 -13.28 -28.14 15.61
CA LEU A 124 -12.20 -28.29 16.57
C LEU A 124 -11.49 -26.96 16.81
N SER A 125 -11.16 -26.27 15.72
CA SER A 125 -10.48 -24.98 15.71
C SER A 125 -10.71 -24.27 14.39
N PHE A 126 -10.58 -22.94 14.39
CA PHE A 126 -10.58 -22.13 13.17
C PHE A 126 -9.84 -20.81 13.40
N THR A 127 -9.39 -20.20 12.32
CA THR A 127 -8.77 -18.87 12.28
C THR A 127 -9.49 -18.00 11.26
N ASN A 128 -9.64 -16.71 11.59
CA ASN A 128 -10.20 -15.71 10.69
C ASN A 128 -9.15 -15.23 9.68
N VAL A 129 -9.61 -14.55 8.63
CA VAL A 129 -8.73 -13.89 7.67
C VAL A 129 -7.98 -12.74 8.35
N ILE A 130 -6.68 -12.63 8.07
CA ILE A 130 -5.77 -11.65 8.69
C ILE A 130 -5.96 -10.24 8.11
N CYS A 131 -6.13 -10.14 6.78
CA CYS A 131 -6.32 -8.89 6.06
C CYS A 131 -7.67 -8.86 5.34
N ASN A 132 -8.27 -7.68 5.22
CA ASN A 132 -9.49 -7.52 4.41
C ASN A 132 -9.25 -8.01 2.96
N ASN A 133 -10.19 -8.78 2.41
CA ASN A 133 -10.08 -9.48 1.11
C ASN A 133 -8.92 -10.51 1.03
N GLY A 134 -8.40 -10.95 2.16
CA GLY A 134 -7.42 -12.04 2.22
C GLY A 134 -8.08 -13.42 2.15
N ASN A 135 -7.25 -14.45 2.28
CA ASN A 135 -7.67 -15.85 2.28
C ASN A 135 -6.89 -16.68 3.32
N THR A 136 -6.42 -16.09 4.41
CA THR A 136 -5.59 -16.81 5.40
C THR A 136 -6.41 -17.59 6.44
N GLY A 137 -7.73 -17.63 6.30
CA GLY A 137 -8.59 -18.38 7.22
C GLY A 137 -8.40 -19.89 7.08
N GLU A 138 -8.65 -20.60 8.17
CA GLU A 138 -8.56 -22.05 8.25
C GLU A 138 -9.63 -22.58 9.20
N ALA A 139 -10.13 -23.81 8.95
CA ALA A 139 -11.03 -24.50 9.88
C ALA A 139 -10.73 -26.00 9.92
N THR A 140 -10.69 -26.56 11.13
CA THR A 140 -10.47 -28.00 11.36
C THR A 140 -11.68 -28.62 12.04
N ILE A 141 -12.08 -29.80 11.57
CA ILE A 141 -13.24 -30.55 12.05
C ILE A 141 -12.79 -31.79 12.80
N LEU A 142 -13.54 -32.13 13.85
CA LEU A 142 -13.37 -33.40 14.57
C LEU A 142 -14.69 -34.18 14.58
N PRO A 143 -14.82 -35.26 13.78
CA PRO A 143 -15.98 -36.16 13.85
C PRO A 143 -15.88 -37.09 15.07
N THR A 144 -17.04 -37.45 15.63
CA THR A 144 -17.17 -38.44 16.72
C THR A 144 -18.32 -39.40 16.45
N GLY A 145 -18.22 -40.66 16.88
CA GLY A 145 -19.21 -41.71 16.58
C GLY A 145 -19.17 -42.19 15.12
N GLY A 146 -20.20 -42.91 14.66
CA GLY A 146 -20.18 -43.58 13.35
C GLY A 146 -19.14 -44.70 13.25
N THR A 147 -18.82 -45.08 12.01
CA THR A 147 -17.82 -46.12 11.68
C THR A 147 -16.52 -45.47 11.18
N PRO A 148 -15.37 -45.62 11.87
CA PRO A 148 -14.11 -44.95 11.51
C PRO A 148 -13.68 -45.15 10.06
N ASN A 149 -12.89 -44.21 9.53
CA ASN A 149 -12.54 -43.97 8.11
C ASN A 149 -13.43 -42.90 7.47
N TYR A 150 -13.32 -41.67 8.01
CA TYR A 150 -14.15 -40.55 7.59
C TYR A 150 -13.63 -39.90 6.32
N THR A 151 -14.56 -39.40 5.50
CA THR A 151 -14.28 -38.54 4.34
C THR A 151 -14.95 -37.20 4.52
N TYR A 152 -14.37 -36.16 3.94
CA TYR A 152 -14.81 -34.77 4.09
C TYR A 152 -15.14 -34.20 2.71
N LEU A 153 -16.16 -33.35 2.65
CA LEU A 153 -16.48 -32.54 1.49
C LEU A 153 -16.90 -31.15 1.96
N TRP A 154 -15.99 -30.20 1.81
CA TRP A 154 -16.26 -28.81 2.09
C TRP A 154 -16.99 -28.14 0.92
N SER A 155 -17.71 -27.05 1.20
CA SER A 155 -18.42 -26.24 0.20
C SER A 155 -17.50 -25.63 -0.86
N ASN A 156 -16.20 -25.51 -0.57
CA ASN A 156 -15.16 -25.11 -1.52
C ASN A 156 -14.40 -26.31 -2.14
N SER A 157 -15.02 -27.51 -2.10
CA SER A 157 -14.50 -28.75 -2.70
C SER A 157 -13.23 -29.33 -2.08
N GLN A 158 -12.79 -28.83 -0.93
CA GLN A 158 -11.70 -29.46 -0.18
C GLN A 158 -12.19 -30.77 0.47
N SER A 159 -11.30 -31.75 0.63
CA SER A 159 -11.62 -33.11 1.10
C SER A 159 -10.86 -33.57 2.34
N SER A 160 -10.14 -32.64 2.97
CA SER A 160 -9.35 -32.87 4.17
C SER A 160 -10.15 -32.50 5.44
N ALA A 161 -9.75 -33.03 6.60
CA ALA A 161 -10.33 -32.64 7.90
C ALA A 161 -10.16 -31.15 8.21
N THR A 162 -9.10 -30.55 7.64
CA THR A 162 -8.76 -29.14 7.73
C THR A 162 -8.98 -28.48 6.37
N ALA A 163 -9.80 -27.45 6.32
CA ALA A 163 -9.92 -26.59 5.16
C ALA A 163 -9.04 -25.34 5.34
N THR A 164 -8.17 -25.06 4.37
CA THR A 164 -7.21 -23.94 4.40
C THR A 164 -7.51 -22.94 3.29
N ASN A 165 -6.81 -21.80 3.31
CA ASN A 165 -6.94 -20.75 2.30
C ASN A 165 -8.37 -20.19 2.18
N LEU A 166 -9.06 -20.04 3.30
CA LEU A 166 -10.45 -19.59 3.35
C LEU A 166 -10.52 -18.05 3.38
N SER A 167 -11.34 -17.48 2.51
CA SER A 167 -11.75 -16.08 2.57
C SER A 167 -12.91 -15.90 3.57
N ALA A 168 -13.30 -14.66 3.87
CA ALA A 168 -14.47 -14.42 4.71
C ALA A 168 -15.73 -15.02 4.08
N GLY A 169 -16.52 -15.75 4.87
CA GLY A 169 -17.70 -16.46 4.40
C GLY A 169 -18.11 -17.60 5.31
N ILE A 170 -19.22 -18.25 4.96
CA ILE A 170 -19.72 -19.43 5.67
C ILE A 170 -19.31 -20.67 4.87
N TYR A 171 -18.61 -21.59 5.53
CA TYR A 171 -18.20 -22.85 4.95
C TYR A 171 -18.98 -23.99 5.57
N TYR A 172 -19.47 -24.88 4.71
CA TYR A 172 -20.17 -26.10 5.13
C TYR A 172 -19.27 -27.28 4.85
N VAL A 173 -19.33 -28.29 5.70
CA VAL A 173 -18.65 -29.57 5.50
C VAL A 173 -19.66 -30.69 5.64
N THR A 174 -19.63 -31.62 4.70
CA THR A 174 -20.29 -32.92 4.82
C THR A 174 -19.24 -33.95 5.20
N ILE A 175 -19.47 -34.67 6.28
CA ILE A 175 -18.58 -35.75 6.73
C ILE A 175 -19.32 -37.06 6.52
N ARG A 176 -18.66 -38.02 5.88
CA ARG A 176 -19.17 -39.39 5.77
C ARG A 176 -18.27 -40.36 6.51
N ASP A 177 -18.85 -41.38 7.10
CA ASP A 177 -18.13 -42.49 7.72
C ASP A 177 -17.86 -43.63 6.69
N ALA A 178 -17.25 -44.74 7.12
CA ALA A 178 -16.94 -45.87 6.22
C ALA A 178 -18.17 -46.52 5.56
N ASN A 179 -19.35 -46.36 6.17
CA ASN A 179 -20.62 -46.91 5.70
C ASN A 179 -21.45 -45.89 4.91
N ASN A 180 -20.87 -44.72 4.59
CA ASN A 180 -21.52 -43.59 3.93
C ASN A 180 -22.61 -42.88 4.76
N CYS A 181 -22.72 -43.17 6.06
CA CYS A 181 -23.54 -42.40 6.98
C CYS A 181 -22.95 -40.99 7.07
N PHE A 182 -23.78 -39.95 7.10
CA PHE A 182 -23.28 -38.58 6.99
C PHE A 182 -23.86 -37.62 8.00
N THR A 183 -23.09 -36.58 8.28
CA THR A 183 -23.46 -35.42 9.09
C THR A 183 -22.90 -34.15 8.46
N THR A 184 -23.41 -32.99 8.85
CA THR A 184 -22.95 -31.70 8.35
C THR A 184 -22.59 -30.75 9.49
N SER A 185 -21.62 -29.88 9.23
CA SER A 185 -21.25 -28.77 10.11
C SER A 185 -21.01 -27.51 9.29
N SER A 186 -21.04 -26.36 9.95
CA SER A 186 -20.66 -25.09 9.34
C SER A 186 -19.77 -24.26 10.25
N VAL A 187 -18.95 -23.41 9.64
CA VAL A 187 -18.08 -22.43 10.29
C VAL A 187 -18.17 -21.11 9.54
N THR A 188 -18.19 -20.00 10.27
CA THR A 188 -18.15 -18.65 9.70
C THR A 188 -16.75 -18.09 9.88
N ILE A 189 -16.07 -17.86 8.76
CA ILE A 189 -14.78 -17.16 8.71
C ILE A 189 -15.08 -15.68 8.51
N THR A 190 -14.50 -14.83 9.36
CA THR A 190 -14.63 -13.37 9.29
C THR A 190 -13.31 -12.74 8.83
N GLU A 191 -13.36 -11.45 8.49
CA GLU A 191 -12.19 -10.64 8.15
C GLU A 191 -12.28 -9.27 8.83
N PRO A 192 -11.16 -8.56 9.05
CA PRO A 192 -11.20 -7.19 9.55
C PRO A 192 -11.80 -6.23 8.50
N THR A 193 -12.23 -5.07 8.96
CA THR A 193 -12.59 -3.97 8.07
C THR A 193 -11.38 -3.51 7.26
N ALA A 194 -11.58 -3.01 6.05
CA ALA A 194 -10.48 -2.48 5.23
C ALA A 194 -9.79 -1.29 5.91
N ILE A 195 -8.47 -1.19 5.78
CA ILE A 195 -7.74 0.03 6.17
C ILE A 195 -8.21 1.17 5.28
N LEU A 196 -8.72 2.22 5.91
CA LEU A 196 -9.12 3.47 5.29
C LEU A 196 -8.17 4.58 5.74
N GLY A 197 -7.25 4.95 4.86
CA GLY A 197 -6.43 6.16 4.99
C GLY A 197 -7.09 7.34 4.28
N THR A 198 -7.05 8.53 4.89
CA THR A 198 -7.57 9.76 4.31
C THR A 198 -6.60 10.91 4.52
N ILE A 199 -6.47 11.78 3.52
CA ILE A 199 -5.78 13.06 3.67
C ILE A 199 -6.81 14.07 4.17
N THR A 200 -6.59 14.61 5.36
CA THR A 200 -7.54 15.53 6.01
C THR A 200 -7.17 16.99 5.81
N SER A 201 -5.90 17.29 5.58
CA SER A 201 -5.42 18.64 5.29
C SER A 201 -4.12 18.61 4.49
N ILE A 202 -3.96 19.62 3.63
CA ILE A 202 -2.75 19.86 2.84
C ILE A 202 -2.37 21.33 3.03
N THR A 203 -1.10 21.59 3.31
CA THR A 203 -0.50 22.92 3.28
C THR A 203 0.62 22.88 2.25
N ASN A 204 0.47 23.68 1.19
CA ASN A 204 1.50 23.84 0.17
C ASN A 204 2.71 24.63 0.74
N PRO A 205 3.91 24.50 0.16
CA PRO A 205 5.03 25.34 0.53
C PRO A 205 4.71 26.82 0.32
N THR A 206 5.20 27.67 1.21
CA THR A 206 4.90 29.11 1.23
C THR A 206 5.57 29.85 0.06
N CYS A 207 6.82 29.49 -0.25
CA CYS A 207 7.62 30.12 -1.31
C CYS A 207 7.89 29.17 -2.48
N TYR A 208 8.16 29.72 -3.65
CA TYR A 208 8.63 28.93 -4.79
C TYR A 208 9.95 28.24 -4.44
N GLY A 209 10.02 26.93 -4.61
CA GLY A 209 11.16 26.12 -4.16
C GLY A 209 11.26 25.93 -2.64
N GLY A 210 10.27 26.40 -1.88
CA GLY A 210 10.16 26.20 -0.45
C GLY A 210 9.94 24.74 -0.07
N SER A 211 10.17 24.44 1.21
CA SER A 211 10.08 23.09 1.77
C SER A 211 9.29 23.04 3.08
N ASP A 212 8.42 24.01 3.35
CA ASP A 212 7.63 24.12 4.57
C ASP A 212 6.21 23.56 4.42
N GLY A 213 5.94 22.84 3.33
CA GLY A 213 4.67 22.18 3.12
C GLY A 213 4.42 21.04 4.12
N SER A 214 3.14 20.70 4.31
CA SER A 214 2.73 19.62 5.19
C SER A 214 1.47 18.88 4.71
N ILE A 215 1.35 17.63 5.14
CA ILE A 215 0.19 16.76 4.87
C ILE A 215 -0.25 16.14 6.21
N ILE A 216 -1.54 16.27 6.52
CA ILE A 216 -2.17 15.63 7.68
C ILE A 216 -3.03 14.49 7.18
N SER A 217 -2.88 13.31 7.80
CA SER A 217 -3.67 12.13 7.47
C SER A 217 -4.43 11.58 8.67
N SER A 218 -5.47 10.80 8.40
CA SER A 218 -6.15 10.01 9.42
C SER A 218 -6.41 8.59 8.91
N VAL A 219 -6.40 7.62 9.83
CA VAL A 219 -6.57 6.19 9.54
C VAL A 219 -7.71 5.61 10.37
N SER A 220 -8.46 4.69 9.77
CA SER A 220 -9.44 3.85 10.43
C SER A 220 -9.49 2.46 9.78
N GLY A 221 -10.18 1.51 10.41
CA GLY A 221 -10.27 0.12 9.94
C GLY A 221 -8.97 -0.68 10.07
N GLY A 222 -8.91 -1.89 9.51
CA GLY A 222 -7.80 -2.81 9.74
C GLY A 222 -7.65 -3.23 11.21
N THR A 223 -6.46 -3.68 11.57
CA THR A 223 -6.10 -4.12 12.92
C THR A 223 -5.35 -3.02 13.67
N PRO A 224 -5.86 -2.49 14.80
CA PRO A 224 -5.26 -1.34 15.48
C PRO A 224 -3.76 -1.49 15.81
N SER A 225 -3.05 -0.37 15.81
CA SER A 225 -1.58 -0.22 15.76
C SER A 225 -1.09 -0.10 14.32
N TYR A 226 -0.82 1.15 13.91
CA TYR A 226 -0.45 1.48 12.54
C TYR A 226 0.98 2.02 12.45
N ALA A 227 1.72 1.57 11.45
CA ALA A 227 2.96 2.16 10.98
C ALA A 227 2.69 2.99 9.72
N TYR A 228 3.42 4.09 9.58
CA TYR A 228 3.30 5.02 8.45
C TYR A 228 4.62 5.09 7.71
N LEU A 229 4.56 5.26 6.40
CA LEU A 229 5.73 5.42 5.56
C LEU A 229 5.42 6.38 4.41
N TRP A 230 6.03 7.56 4.45
CA TRP A 230 5.96 8.53 3.36
C TRP A 230 7.11 8.30 2.38
N ASN A 231 6.85 8.50 1.08
CA ASN A 231 7.89 8.53 0.04
C ASN A 231 8.69 9.86 0.01
N SER A 232 8.74 10.58 1.13
CA SER A 232 9.47 11.84 1.28
C SER A 232 10.99 11.64 1.42
N ASN A 233 11.74 12.74 1.31
CA ASN A 233 13.19 12.77 1.56
C ASN A 233 13.52 13.91 2.56
N PRO A 234 13.97 13.62 3.79
CA PRO A 234 14.11 12.28 4.37
C PRO A 234 12.75 11.59 4.53
N GLN A 235 12.76 10.26 4.53
CA GLN A 235 11.57 9.45 4.75
C GLN A 235 10.99 9.70 6.15
N GLN A 236 9.66 9.83 6.23
CA GLN A 236 8.94 10.11 7.47
C GLN A 236 8.03 8.94 7.83
N THR A 237 7.92 8.64 9.13
CA THR A 237 7.19 7.45 9.66
C THR A 237 6.05 7.80 10.61
N THR A 238 5.59 9.05 10.58
CA THR A 238 4.45 9.55 11.36
C THR A 238 3.21 9.67 10.49
N ALA A 239 2.03 9.74 11.12
CA ALA A 239 0.76 9.93 10.42
C ALA A 239 0.75 11.23 9.58
N ASN A 240 1.41 12.27 10.08
CA ASN A 240 1.55 13.55 9.39
C ASN A 240 2.96 13.67 8.84
N ALA A 241 3.10 14.30 7.69
CA ALA A 241 4.38 14.66 7.10
C ALA A 241 4.53 16.18 7.04
N THR A 242 5.71 16.67 7.38
CA THR A 242 6.04 18.11 7.40
C THR A 242 7.37 18.36 6.70
N ASN A 243 7.70 19.63 6.50
CA ASN A 243 8.92 20.05 5.81
C ASN A 243 9.02 19.45 4.38
N LEU A 244 7.92 19.52 3.63
CA LEU A 244 7.81 18.98 2.29
C LEU A 244 7.96 20.07 1.22
N HIS A 245 8.63 19.72 0.13
CA HIS A 245 8.64 20.53 -1.09
C HIS A 245 7.35 20.31 -1.89
N SER A 246 7.13 21.08 -2.94
CA SER A 246 6.09 20.74 -3.92
C SER A 246 6.43 19.42 -4.62
N GLY A 247 5.42 18.57 -4.84
CA GLY A 247 5.62 17.27 -5.46
C GLY A 247 4.51 16.27 -5.15
N ASN A 248 4.67 15.04 -5.64
CA ASN A 248 3.73 13.95 -5.43
C ASN A 248 4.18 13.10 -4.23
N TYR A 249 3.26 12.90 -3.29
CA TYR A 249 3.50 12.15 -2.07
C TYR A 249 2.57 10.95 -1.97
N SER A 250 3.12 9.82 -1.55
CA SER A 250 2.39 8.62 -1.20
C SER A 250 2.65 8.27 0.27
N LEU A 251 1.56 7.95 0.98
CA LEU A 251 1.60 7.40 2.33
C LEU A 251 1.20 5.93 2.27
N THR A 252 2.11 5.06 2.67
CA THR A 252 1.80 3.66 2.96
C THR A 252 1.53 3.50 4.45
N ILE A 253 0.33 3.02 4.76
CA ILE A 253 -0.14 2.68 6.11
C ILE A 253 -0.08 1.16 6.24
N THR A 254 0.54 0.66 7.30
CA THR A 254 0.61 -0.77 7.62
C THR A 254 -0.02 -1.01 8.98
N ASP A 255 -0.94 -1.97 9.10
CA ASP A 255 -1.58 -2.31 10.38
C ASP A 255 -0.78 -3.35 11.18
N ALA A 256 -1.26 -3.75 12.36
CA ALA A 256 -0.57 -4.72 13.23
C ALA A 256 -0.37 -6.12 12.62
N ASN A 257 -1.17 -6.43 11.60
CA ASN A 257 -1.19 -7.70 10.90
C ASN A 257 -0.40 -7.65 9.57
N ASN A 258 0.35 -6.55 9.34
CA ASN A 258 1.10 -6.26 8.12
C ASN A 258 0.22 -6.08 6.86
N CYS A 259 -1.05 -5.76 7.04
CA CYS A 259 -1.93 -5.38 5.93
C CYS A 259 -1.62 -3.93 5.54
N THR A 260 -1.52 -3.64 4.24
CA THR A 260 -1.06 -2.33 3.77
C THR A 260 -2.13 -1.58 2.97
N ARG A 261 -2.17 -0.26 3.11
CA ARG A 261 -2.93 0.65 2.23
C ARG A 261 -2.06 1.84 1.84
N THR A 262 -2.03 2.15 0.55
CA THR A 262 -1.40 3.37 0.03
C THR A 262 -2.45 4.41 -0.34
N ILE A 263 -2.17 5.66 -0.01
CA ILE A 263 -2.90 6.84 -0.47
C ILE A 263 -1.94 7.87 -1.06
N ASP A 264 -2.36 8.55 -2.11
CA ASP A 264 -1.55 9.50 -2.86
C ASP A 264 -2.12 10.92 -2.76
N THR A 265 -1.24 11.92 -2.81
CA THR A 265 -1.60 13.34 -2.84
C THR A 265 -0.48 14.18 -3.45
N THR A 266 -0.72 15.48 -3.66
CA THR A 266 0.21 16.39 -4.33
C THR A 266 0.27 17.73 -3.62
N LEU A 267 1.49 18.24 -3.39
CA LEU A 267 1.74 19.62 -3.00
C LEU A 267 2.09 20.44 -4.23
N VAL A 268 1.47 21.60 -4.37
CA VAL A 268 1.66 22.51 -5.51
C VAL A 268 2.59 23.64 -5.09
N SER A 269 3.54 23.99 -5.96
CA SER A 269 4.39 25.16 -5.72
C SER A 269 3.61 26.45 -6.01
N PRO A 270 3.76 27.52 -5.19
CA PRO A 270 3.33 28.86 -5.58
C PRO A 270 4.16 29.34 -6.78
N LEU A 271 3.69 30.38 -7.48
CA LEU A 271 4.42 30.97 -8.61
C LEU A 271 5.66 31.73 -8.12
N PRO A 272 6.80 31.70 -8.85
CA PRO A 272 7.96 32.49 -8.50
C PRO A 272 7.68 33.99 -8.69
N ILE A 273 8.27 34.83 -7.84
CA ILE A 273 8.31 36.28 -8.06
C ILE A 273 9.15 36.56 -9.30
N ILE A 274 8.58 37.27 -10.27
CA ILE A 274 9.25 37.60 -11.54
C ILE A 274 9.47 39.10 -11.60
N VAL A 275 10.72 39.52 -11.82
CA VAL A 275 11.09 40.92 -12.00
C VAL A 275 11.29 41.18 -13.49
N THR A 276 10.66 42.24 -13.97
CA THR A 276 10.92 42.81 -15.29
C THR A 276 11.34 44.27 -15.10
N SER A 277 12.18 44.79 -15.98
CA SER A 277 12.76 46.12 -15.76
C SER A 277 12.86 46.93 -17.05
N SER A 278 12.77 48.25 -16.90
CA SER A 278 13.21 49.25 -17.85
C SER A 278 14.28 50.11 -17.17
N GLN A 279 15.50 50.08 -17.70
CA GLN A 279 16.61 50.90 -17.19
C GLN A 279 17.13 51.82 -18.28
N GLY A 280 17.66 52.97 -17.89
CA GLY A 280 18.19 53.94 -18.84
C GLY A 280 18.82 55.15 -18.18
N ILE A 281 19.05 56.16 -19.02
CA ILE A 281 19.62 57.45 -18.63
C ILE A 281 18.61 58.52 -18.99
N ASP A 282 18.36 59.44 -18.08
CA ASP A 282 17.45 60.56 -18.26
C ASP A 282 18.11 61.75 -18.99
N ALA A 283 17.32 62.78 -19.26
CA ALA A 283 17.79 64.00 -19.95
C ALA A 283 18.84 64.81 -19.15
N ASN A 284 19.02 64.51 -17.85
CA ASN A 284 20.01 65.16 -16.99
C ASN A 284 21.30 64.34 -16.87
N ASN A 285 21.46 63.29 -17.69
CA ASN A 285 22.60 62.38 -17.65
C ASN A 285 22.69 61.58 -16.34
N MET A 286 21.53 61.27 -15.73
CA MET A 286 21.40 60.44 -14.54
C MET A 286 20.68 59.12 -14.86
N GLY A 287 21.04 58.03 -14.18
CA GLY A 287 20.41 56.73 -14.37
C GLY A 287 19.03 56.63 -13.72
N PHE A 288 18.21 55.71 -14.24
CA PHE A 288 16.98 55.24 -13.61
C PHE A 288 16.80 53.74 -13.83
N ILE A 289 16.09 53.09 -12.89
CA ILE A 289 15.65 51.70 -12.97
C ILE A 289 14.20 51.66 -12.53
N ASP A 290 13.31 51.35 -13.48
CA ASP A 290 11.89 51.10 -13.26
C ASP A 290 11.66 49.59 -13.30
N ILE A 291 11.17 49.00 -12.20
CA ILE A 291 10.89 47.57 -12.15
C ILE A 291 9.38 47.31 -12.10
N THR A 292 8.95 46.23 -12.73
CA THR A 292 7.60 45.67 -12.60
C THR A 292 7.72 44.28 -12.03
N VAL A 293 7.14 44.08 -10.85
CA VAL A 293 7.09 42.78 -10.16
C VAL A 293 5.79 42.06 -10.52
N ASN A 294 5.90 40.84 -11.02
CA ASN A 294 4.79 39.94 -11.29
C ASN A 294 4.81 38.78 -10.28
N ASN A 295 3.63 38.30 -9.90
CA ASN A 295 3.41 37.32 -8.82
C ASN A 295 3.88 37.84 -7.44
N GLY A 296 3.99 36.95 -6.45
CA GLY A 296 4.23 37.29 -5.05
C GLY A 296 2.97 37.73 -4.31
N VAL A 297 3.01 37.66 -2.98
CA VAL A 297 1.87 38.04 -2.12
C VAL A 297 2.02 39.48 -1.63
N SER A 298 1.03 40.32 -1.93
CA SER A 298 1.02 41.74 -1.51
C SER A 298 0.81 41.88 0.00
N PRO A 299 1.44 42.86 0.68
CA PRO A 299 2.30 43.92 0.14
C PRO A 299 3.74 43.46 -0.17
N LEU A 300 4.32 44.04 -1.22
CA LEU A 300 5.73 43.88 -1.58
C LEU A 300 6.58 44.95 -0.89
N SER A 301 7.79 44.57 -0.48
CA SER A 301 8.81 45.45 0.07
C SER A 301 10.09 45.40 -0.76
N TYR A 302 10.80 46.53 -0.83
CA TYR A 302 11.98 46.71 -1.68
C TYR A 302 13.16 47.13 -0.81
N SER A 303 14.32 46.53 -1.06
CA SER A 303 15.58 46.91 -0.44
C SER A 303 16.67 46.98 -1.49
N TRP A 304 17.07 48.20 -1.83
CA TRP A 304 18.13 48.44 -2.82
C TRP A 304 19.51 48.56 -2.16
N SER A 305 20.56 48.22 -2.89
CA SER A 305 21.96 48.35 -2.45
C SER A 305 22.38 49.80 -2.13
N ASN A 306 21.64 50.78 -2.64
CA ASN A 306 21.79 52.21 -2.31
C ASN A 306 20.87 52.67 -1.17
N PHE A 307 20.24 51.75 -0.44
CA PHE A 307 19.32 51.98 0.68
C PHE A 307 17.94 52.55 0.32
N ALA A 308 17.58 52.61 -0.97
CA ALA A 308 16.21 52.96 -1.36
C ALA A 308 15.21 51.85 -0.97
N LEU A 309 13.97 52.26 -0.67
CA LEU A 309 12.87 51.37 -0.25
C LEU A 309 11.64 51.44 -1.18
N THR A 310 11.76 52.21 -2.27
CA THR A 310 10.73 52.33 -3.30
C THR A 310 10.88 51.24 -4.35
N GLN A 311 9.80 50.96 -5.08
CA GLN A 311 9.82 50.03 -6.20
C GLN A 311 10.86 50.47 -7.23
N ASP A 312 10.77 51.73 -7.67
CA ASP A 312 11.66 52.30 -8.67
C ASP A 312 12.72 53.20 -8.02
N ILE A 313 13.88 53.32 -8.67
CA ILE A 313 14.93 54.26 -8.29
C ILE A 313 15.36 55.11 -9.49
N ASN A 314 15.54 56.41 -9.25
CA ASN A 314 15.94 57.38 -10.26
C ASN A 314 17.04 58.30 -9.71
N ASN A 315 17.60 59.14 -10.59
CA ASN A 315 18.65 60.08 -10.24
C ASN A 315 19.89 59.38 -9.61
N ILE A 316 20.28 58.24 -10.19
CA ILE A 316 21.39 57.40 -9.73
C ILE A 316 22.63 57.55 -10.64
N ASN A 317 23.83 57.40 -10.06
CA ASN A 317 25.09 57.46 -10.82
C ASN A 317 25.36 56.14 -11.56
N SER A 318 26.41 56.12 -12.38
CA SER A 318 26.91 54.85 -12.94
C SER A 318 27.35 53.90 -11.81
N GLY A 319 26.97 52.63 -11.93
CA GLY A 319 27.26 51.60 -10.94
C GLY A 319 26.34 50.39 -11.04
N ILE A 320 26.59 49.41 -10.16
CA ILE A 320 25.80 48.19 -10.03
C ILE A 320 24.80 48.37 -8.88
N TYR A 321 23.53 48.14 -9.18
CA TYR A 321 22.41 48.23 -8.26
C TYR A 321 21.79 46.86 -8.07
N ILE A 322 21.60 46.44 -6.82
CA ILE A 322 20.98 45.16 -6.47
C ILE A 322 19.69 45.48 -5.71
N VAL A 323 18.58 44.87 -6.10
CA VAL A 323 17.31 44.97 -5.37
C VAL A 323 16.96 43.61 -4.79
N THR A 324 16.61 43.56 -3.52
CA THR A 324 15.90 42.43 -2.91
C THR A 324 14.43 42.82 -2.75
N ILE A 325 13.55 42.08 -3.41
CA ILE A 325 12.10 42.22 -3.29
C ILE A 325 11.60 41.12 -2.38
N THR A 326 10.89 41.47 -1.31
CA THR A 326 10.31 40.52 -0.36
C THR A 326 8.80 40.71 -0.27
N ASP A 327 8.05 39.62 -0.37
CA ASP A 327 6.59 39.63 -0.32
C ASP A 327 6.05 39.45 1.11
N ALA A 328 4.72 39.48 1.27
CA ALA A 328 4.06 39.40 2.59
C ALA A 328 4.30 38.07 3.32
N ASP A 329 4.60 37.01 2.57
CA ASP A 329 4.89 35.68 3.09
C ASP A 329 6.40 35.49 3.36
N SER A 330 7.17 36.57 3.27
CA SER A 330 8.64 36.60 3.44
C SER A 330 9.42 35.84 2.35
N CYS A 331 8.79 35.58 1.21
CA CYS A 331 9.46 35.06 0.02
C CYS A 331 10.21 36.20 -0.68
N PHE A 332 11.45 35.96 -1.10
CA PHE A 332 12.27 37.00 -1.71
C PHE A 332 12.94 36.58 -3.02
N VAL A 333 13.15 37.56 -3.90
CA VAL A 333 13.96 37.46 -5.11
C VAL A 333 14.96 38.61 -5.13
N THR A 334 16.14 38.37 -5.72
CA THR A 334 17.15 39.41 -5.91
C THR A 334 17.46 39.56 -7.39
N ASP A 335 17.56 40.80 -7.86
CA ASP A 335 17.94 41.13 -9.23
C ASP A 335 19.07 42.18 -9.24
N THR A 336 19.86 42.20 -10.30
CA THR A 336 21.05 43.05 -10.43
C THR A 336 21.02 43.84 -11.74
N PHE A 337 21.16 45.16 -11.62
CA PHE A 337 21.15 46.11 -12.73
C PHE A 337 22.49 46.84 -12.82
N ASN A 338 22.94 47.12 -14.03
CA ASN A 338 24.14 47.91 -14.28
C ASN A 338 23.78 49.18 -15.04
N ILE A 339 24.08 50.33 -14.45
CA ILE A 339 23.92 51.65 -15.07
C ILE A 339 25.28 52.13 -15.54
N ASP A 340 25.43 52.28 -16.85
CA ASP A 340 26.64 52.81 -17.48
C ASP A 340 26.30 54.15 -18.14
N ILE A 341 26.76 55.25 -17.54
CA ILE A 341 26.47 56.61 -18.02
C ILE A 341 27.67 57.06 -18.86
N PRO A 342 27.54 57.24 -20.18
CA PRO A 342 28.63 57.67 -21.02
C PRO A 342 28.98 59.14 -20.72
N PHE A 343 30.28 59.45 -20.72
CA PHE A 343 30.76 60.82 -20.65
C PHE A 343 30.44 61.59 -21.94
N LEU A 344 30.12 62.88 -21.85
CA LEU A 344 30.00 63.74 -23.02
C LEU A 344 31.36 63.88 -23.72
N PRO A 345 31.39 63.99 -25.07
CA PRO A 345 32.62 64.23 -25.79
C PRO A 345 33.25 65.56 -25.36
N LEU A 346 34.58 65.59 -25.21
CA LEU A 346 35.32 66.83 -24.95
C LEU A 346 35.22 67.77 -26.16
N GLU A 347 34.84 69.02 -25.94
CA GLU A 347 34.96 70.07 -26.97
C GLU A 347 36.26 70.84 -26.74
N ILE A 348 37.26 70.57 -27.57
CA ILE A 348 38.56 71.23 -27.51
C ILE A 348 38.63 72.29 -28.62
N PRO A 349 38.70 73.59 -28.31
CA PRO A 349 38.79 74.63 -29.32
C PRO A 349 40.16 74.57 -30.03
N ASN A 350 40.21 74.98 -31.29
CA ASN A 350 41.48 75.05 -32.05
C ASN A 350 42.13 76.44 -31.97
N ALA A 351 41.49 77.41 -31.34
CA ALA A 351 41.99 78.76 -31.22
C ALA A 351 41.48 79.47 -29.95
N ILE A 352 42.25 80.46 -29.51
CA ILE A 352 41.87 81.45 -28.48
C ILE A 352 42.11 82.86 -29.04
N THR A 353 41.31 83.82 -28.59
CA THR A 353 41.40 85.25 -28.92
C THR A 353 41.59 86.09 -27.65
N PRO A 354 42.79 86.11 -27.04
CA PRO A 354 43.01 86.81 -25.77
C PRO A 354 43.02 88.34 -25.99
N ASN A 355 41.85 88.96 -25.93
CA ASN A 355 41.60 90.39 -26.15
C ASN A 355 40.82 91.04 -24.98
N ASN A 356 40.51 90.27 -23.93
CA ASN A 356 39.75 90.63 -22.74
C ASN A 356 38.27 91.00 -22.99
N ASP A 357 37.64 90.46 -24.03
CA ASP A 357 36.20 90.61 -24.26
C ASP A 357 35.34 89.54 -23.55
N ASN A 358 35.98 88.64 -22.81
CA ASN A 358 35.41 87.46 -22.14
C ASN A 358 34.91 86.36 -23.09
N ILE A 359 35.29 86.40 -24.37
CA ILE A 359 34.92 85.42 -25.38
C ILE A 359 36.21 84.79 -25.93
N ASN A 360 36.39 83.48 -25.73
CA ASN A 360 37.56 82.72 -26.19
C ASN A 360 38.92 83.30 -25.74
N ASP A 361 38.97 84.09 -24.68
CA ASP A 361 40.21 84.67 -24.13
C ASP A 361 41.18 83.62 -23.58
N ASP A 362 40.65 82.46 -23.21
CA ASP A 362 41.32 81.36 -22.56
C ASP A 362 40.94 80.03 -23.21
N PHE A 363 41.81 79.04 -23.00
CA PHE A 363 41.70 77.72 -23.59
C PHE A 363 40.69 76.87 -22.81
N GLU A 364 39.41 77.19 -22.96
CA GLU A 364 38.31 76.43 -22.38
C GLU A 364 38.10 75.10 -23.12
N ILE A 365 38.27 73.99 -22.41
CA ILE A 365 37.88 72.67 -22.92
C ILE A 365 36.54 72.35 -22.28
N LYS A 366 35.46 72.25 -23.08
CA LYS A 366 34.14 71.96 -22.51
C LYS A 366 33.99 70.47 -22.19
N ASN A 367 33.12 70.17 -21.22
CA ASN A 367 32.84 68.84 -20.68
C ASN A 367 34.03 68.18 -19.97
N ILE A 368 35.12 68.92 -19.74
CA ILE A 368 36.31 68.40 -19.05
C ILE A 368 36.04 68.15 -17.56
N ASP A 369 35.06 68.83 -16.99
CA ASP A 369 34.58 68.71 -15.61
C ASP A 369 34.09 67.31 -15.23
N GLN A 370 33.72 66.50 -16.23
CA GLN A 370 33.28 65.12 -16.05
C GLN A 370 34.43 64.14 -15.74
N TYR A 371 35.69 64.57 -15.91
CA TYR A 371 36.87 63.73 -15.75
C TYR A 371 37.59 64.05 -14.44
N THR A 372 37.69 63.06 -13.55
CA THR A 372 38.28 63.24 -12.21
C THR A 372 39.80 63.33 -12.18
N LYS A 373 40.51 62.92 -13.25
CA LYS A 373 41.95 63.17 -13.43
C LYS A 373 42.22 63.71 -14.82
N VAL A 374 42.78 64.91 -14.86
CA VAL A 374 43.09 65.69 -16.05
C VAL A 374 44.53 66.21 -15.93
N SER A 375 45.30 66.06 -17.00
CA SER A 375 46.61 66.69 -17.16
C SER A 375 46.68 67.35 -18.53
N LEU A 376 46.90 68.67 -18.57
CA LEU A 376 47.03 69.44 -19.80
C LEU A 376 48.38 70.12 -19.86
N GLU A 377 49.14 69.87 -20.92
CA GLU A 377 50.42 70.50 -21.20
C GLU A 377 50.34 71.25 -22.53
N ILE A 378 50.87 72.48 -22.58
CA ILE A 378 50.95 73.26 -23.84
C ILE A 378 52.39 73.65 -24.09
N PHE A 379 52.82 73.52 -25.34
CA PHE A 379 54.18 73.71 -25.81
C PHE A 379 54.26 74.77 -26.91
N ASN A 380 55.37 75.51 -26.96
CA ASN A 380 55.68 76.38 -28.10
C ASN A 380 56.20 75.56 -29.30
N ARG A 381 56.39 76.20 -30.46
CA ARG A 381 56.90 75.55 -31.70
C ARG A 381 58.33 74.96 -31.59
N TRP A 382 59.05 75.26 -30.52
CA TRP A 382 60.39 74.74 -30.26
C TRP A 382 60.40 73.58 -29.25
N GLY A 383 59.23 73.18 -28.76
CA GLY A 383 59.08 72.08 -27.80
C GLY A 383 59.19 72.47 -26.33
N ASP A 384 59.28 73.76 -26.00
CA ASP A 384 59.28 74.18 -24.59
C ASP A 384 57.86 74.17 -24.03
N ARG A 385 57.67 73.57 -22.85
CA ARG A 385 56.40 73.62 -22.13
C ARG A 385 56.15 75.02 -21.56
N ILE A 386 55.07 75.63 -22.01
CA ILE A 386 54.66 76.99 -21.62
C ILE A 386 53.46 76.99 -20.67
N PHE A 387 52.73 75.89 -20.55
CA PHE A 387 51.63 75.74 -19.61
C PHE A 387 51.51 74.30 -19.11
N LEU A 388 51.11 74.13 -17.86
CA LEU A 388 50.84 72.85 -17.23
C LEU A 388 49.65 73.01 -16.27
N PHE A 389 48.64 72.17 -16.44
CA PHE A 389 47.58 71.93 -15.48
C PHE A 389 47.57 70.45 -15.09
N SER A 390 47.37 70.15 -13.80
CA SER A 390 47.14 68.80 -13.30
C SER A 390 46.14 68.85 -12.15
N GLY A 391 45.05 68.09 -12.24
CA GLY A 391 43.99 68.10 -11.24
C GLY A 391 42.73 67.40 -11.69
N ASN A 392 41.62 67.64 -11.01
CA ASN A 392 40.29 67.25 -11.47
C ASN A 392 39.84 68.22 -12.58
N GLY A 393 39.16 67.73 -13.61
CA GLY A 393 38.62 68.57 -14.67
C GLY A 393 37.64 69.64 -14.18
N ALA A 394 36.93 69.43 -13.07
CA ALA A 394 36.07 70.46 -12.47
C ALA A 394 36.89 71.69 -12.00
N LEU A 395 38.16 71.49 -11.63
CA LEU A 395 39.08 72.60 -11.33
C LEU A 395 39.54 73.31 -12.62
N TYR A 396 39.79 72.57 -13.70
CA TYR A 396 40.14 73.19 -14.99
C TYR A 396 38.97 73.99 -15.59
N ALA A 397 37.74 73.56 -15.31
CA ALA A 397 36.54 74.29 -15.71
C ALA A 397 36.44 75.68 -15.04
N ASP A 398 37.18 75.95 -13.98
CA ASP A 398 37.33 77.31 -13.46
C ASP A 398 38.34 78.10 -14.32
N ARG A 399 37.91 79.27 -14.81
CA ARG A 399 38.68 80.15 -15.70
C ARG A 399 40.06 80.54 -15.16
N THR A 400 40.23 80.55 -13.84
CA THR A 400 41.52 80.87 -13.20
C THR A 400 42.61 79.84 -13.47
N TYR A 401 42.24 78.59 -13.80
CA TYR A 401 43.17 77.50 -14.10
C TYR A 401 43.40 77.28 -15.59
N ARG A 402 42.70 78.01 -16.47
CA ARG A 402 42.79 77.82 -17.92
C ARG A 402 43.95 78.63 -18.49
N TRP A 403 44.52 78.15 -19.59
CA TRP A 403 45.59 78.88 -20.26
C TRP A 403 45.05 80.06 -21.07
N ASN A 404 45.50 81.28 -20.74
CA ASN A 404 45.02 82.54 -21.34
C ASN A 404 45.94 83.12 -22.42
N GLY A 405 46.76 82.27 -23.06
CA GLY A 405 47.71 82.72 -24.09
C GLY A 405 48.92 83.52 -23.57
N ARG A 406 49.19 83.48 -22.26
CA ARG A 406 50.37 84.11 -21.64
C ARG A 406 51.41 83.09 -21.20
N TYR A 407 52.67 83.54 -21.12
CA TYR A 407 53.76 82.80 -20.50
C TYR A 407 54.63 83.75 -19.67
N LYS A 408 54.90 83.39 -18.41
CA LYS A 408 55.67 84.22 -17.46
C LYS A 408 55.17 85.67 -17.39
N GLY A 409 53.85 85.85 -17.42
CA GLY A 409 53.18 87.16 -17.33
C GLY A 409 53.18 88.00 -18.61
N LYS A 410 53.75 87.50 -19.71
CA LYS A 410 53.76 88.19 -21.02
C LYS A 410 52.84 87.52 -22.01
N ASP A 411 52.27 88.34 -22.89
CA ASP A 411 51.51 87.87 -24.04
C ASP A 411 52.41 87.10 -25.01
N LEU A 412 51.92 85.94 -25.45
CA LEU A 412 52.59 85.17 -26.48
C LEU A 412 52.18 85.65 -27.88
N PRO A 413 53.06 85.52 -28.89
CA PRO A 413 52.76 85.94 -30.25
C PRO A 413 51.63 85.09 -30.87
N MET A 414 50.97 85.65 -31.88
CA MET A 414 50.05 84.90 -32.74
C MET A 414 50.78 83.71 -33.36
N GLY A 415 50.14 82.54 -33.36
CA GLY A 415 50.73 81.31 -33.84
C GLY A 415 50.13 80.06 -33.21
N GLY A 416 50.51 78.89 -33.72
CA GLY A 416 50.07 77.59 -33.20
C GLY A 416 50.93 77.11 -32.04
N TYR A 417 50.28 76.57 -31.02
CA TYR A 417 50.86 75.95 -29.82
C TYR A 417 50.33 74.54 -29.70
N VAL A 418 51.22 73.58 -29.41
CA VAL A 418 50.85 72.16 -29.35
C VAL A 418 50.35 71.84 -27.94
N PHE A 419 49.20 71.17 -27.81
CA PHE A 419 48.72 70.69 -26.52
C PHE A 419 48.73 69.16 -26.45
N ILE A 420 48.92 68.64 -25.24
CA ILE A 420 48.78 67.23 -24.86
C ILE A 420 47.82 67.17 -23.68
N LEU A 421 46.67 66.52 -23.87
CA LEU A 421 45.64 66.32 -22.86
C LEU A 421 45.55 64.84 -22.48
N LYS A 422 45.71 64.53 -21.21
CA LYS A 422 45.55 63.18 -20.65
C LYS A 422 44.36 63.17 -19.69
N ILE A 423 43.46 62.21 -19.88
CA ILE A 423 42.26 61.99 -19.07
C ILE A 423 42.17 60.50 -18.68
N ASN A 424 41.45 60.19 -17.60
CA ASN A 424 41.31 58.85 -17.01
C ASN A 424 41.23 57.70 -18.03
N GLY A 425 42.31 56.92 -18.18
CA GLY A 425 42.30 55.65 -18.93
C GLY A 425 42.12 55.76 -20.44
N VAL A 426 42.21 56.96 -21.02
CA VAL A 426 42.14 57.21 -22.46
C VAL A 426 43.52 57.57 -23.00
N ASP A 427 43.79 57.21 -24.26
CA ASP A 427 45.01 57.63 -24.95
C ASP A 427 45.16 59.16 -24.95
N PRO A 428 46.39 59.70 -24.84
CA PRO A 428 46.62 61.15 -24.84
C PRO A 428 46.06 61.82 -26.10
N ILE A 429 45.21 62.82 -25.90
CA ILE A 429 44.65 63.65 -26.97
C ILE A 429 45.64 64.76 -27.27
N ASN A 430 46.13 64.83 -28.51
CA ASN A 430 47.10 65.84 -28.94
C ASN A 430 46.49 66.74 -30.01
N GLY A 431 46.84 68.02 -30.01
CA GLY A 431 46.35 68.95 -31.03
C GLY A 431 47.09 70.27 -31.02
N VAL A 432 46.59 71.23 -31.80
CA VAL A 432 47.15 72.58 -31.89
C VAL A 432 46.07 73.59 -31.49
N VAL A 433 46.41 74.46 -30.54
CA VAL A 433 45.64 75.66 -30.21
C VAL A 433 46.36 76.88 -30.75
N SER A 434 45.66 77.71 -31.52
CA SER A 434 46.22 78.92 -32.13
C SER A 434 45.85 80.16 -31.34
N ILE A 435 46.81 81.06 -31.11
CA ILE A 435 46.50 82.42 -30.66
C ILE A 435 46.18 83.27 -31.89
N VAL A 436 44.96 83.80 -31.93
CA VAL A 436 44.47 84.74 -32.96
C VAL A 436 44.18 86.07 -32.25
N ARG A 437 44.58 87.21 -32.81
CA ARG A 437 44.38 88.53 -32.21
C ARG A 437 43.99 89.54 -33.27
#